data_AF-A0A4Y8RFN4-F1
#
_entry.id   AF-A0A4Y8RFN4-F1
#
_cell.length_a   1.000
_cell.length_b   1.000
_cell.length_c   1.000
_cell.angle_alpha   90.00
_cell.angle_beta   90.00
_cell.angle_gamma   90.00
#
_symmetry.space_group_name_H-M   'P 1'
#
loop_
_entity.id
_entity.type
_entity.pdbx_description
1 polymer ?
#
loop_
_entity_poly.entity_id
_entity_poly.type
_entity_poly.pdbx_seq_one_letter_code
_entity_poly.pdbx_strand_id
1 'polypeptide(L)'
;MTAPIPFAQWLQMRLTTHGFACGAIDGIVGPITTAAIKAFEKAHGLPVDGMADDAVVTALRSSSSVVDAETAKTVEHRDPPEEEIQKIALVSNTWPRQSGVSAFYGGVGTNQTTIEIPFDMWIAWSKSTRARKMTLHKKVAPSALRVLQRVAQIYSAKEMHELGIDLFGGSLNVRRMRGGTSYSMHSWGIAIDFDPERNQLSWHSPKSRLSNSDALPFWQAWEAEGWLSLGRARNYDWMHVQAARL
;
A
#
# COMPACT_ATOMS: atom_id res chain seq x y z
N MET A 1 16.47 11.43 2.80
CA MET A 1 15.15 12.00 2.45
C MET A 1 14.82 11.51 1.05
N THR A 2 13.76 10.73 0.87
CA THR A 2 13.23 10.41 -0.47
C THR A 2 12.60 11.68 -1.06
N ALA A 3 12.84 11.95 -2.34
CA ALA A 3 12.24 13.09 -3.02
C ALA A 3 10.70 12.98 -2.95
N PRO A 4 9.97 14.10 -2.78
CA PRO A 4 8.51 14.08 -2.80
C PRO A 4 8.00 13.53 -4.13
N ILE A 5 6.87 12.81 -4.09
CA ILE A 5 6.19 12.35 -5.31
C ILE A 5 5.90 13.55 -6.20
N PRO A 6 6.32 13.55 -7.48
CA PRO A 6 5.88 14.56 -8.43
C PRO A 6 4.35 14.53 -8.55
N PHE A 7 3.71 15.70 -8.58
CA PHE A 7 2.25 15.83 -8.68
C PHE A 7 1.65 14.97 -9.80
N ALA A 8 2.31 14.91 -10.96
CA ALA A 8 1.86 14.10 -12.09
C ALA A 8 1.80 12.58 -11.79
N GLN A 9 2.77 12.03 -11.06
CA GLN A 9 2.73 10.62 -10.64
C GLN A 9 1.59 10.38 -9.64
N TRP A 10 1.41 11.30 -8.69
CA TRP A 10 0.29 11.23 -7.75
C TRP A 10 -1.05 11.24 -8.49
N LEU A 11 -1.21 12.14 -9.48
CA LEU A 11 -2.41 12.25 -10.30
C LEU A 11 -2.70 10.95 -11.05
N GLN A 12 -1.70 10.38 -11.72
CA GLN A 12 -1.81 9.11 -12.44
C GLN A 12 -2.21 7.94 -11.52
N MET A 13 -1.61 7.86 -10.33
CA MET A 13 -2.00 6.87 -9.32
C MET A 13 -3.46 7.02 -8.91
N ARG A 14 -3.91 8.23 -8.60
CA ARG A 14 -5.29 8.48 -8.16
C ARG A 14 -6.31 8.22 -9.25
N LEU A 15 -6.05 8.66 -10.49
CA LEU A 15 -6.93 8.38 -11.63
C LEU A 15 -7.13 6.88 -11.82
N THR A 16 -6.02 6.12 -11.83
CA THR A 16 -6.06 4.66 -11.96
C THR A 16 -6.81 4.01 -10.81
N THR A 17 -6.60 4.47 -9.57
CA THR A 17 -7.35 4.03 -8.38
C THR A 17 -8.86 4.25 -8.49
N HIS A 18 -9.27 5.37 -9.07
CA HIS A 18 -10.68 5.70 -9.31
C HIS A 18 -11.26 5.01 -10.56
N GLY A 19 -10.51 4.10 -11.18
CA GLY A 19 -10.95 3.35 -12.36
C GLY A 19 -10.68 4.05 -13.69
N PHE A 20 -9.97 5.19 -13.70
CA PHE A 20 -9.63 5.94 -14.91
C PHE A 20 -8.16 5.68 -15.28
N ALA A 21 -7.90 4.52 -15.89
CA ALA A 21 -6.55 4.11 -16.25
C ALA A 21 -5.85 5.16 -17.14
N CYS A 22 -4.71 5.67 -16.69
CA CYS A 22 -3.96 6.73 -17.37
C CYS A 22 -2.65 6.26 -18.03
N GLY A 23 -2.46 4.93 -18.14
CA GLY A 23 -1.20 4.32 -18.58
C GLY A 23 -0.21 4.13 -17.44
N ALA A 24 1.09 4.13 -17.76
CA ALA A 24 2.16 4.01 -16.77
C ALA A 24 2.15 5.19 -15.79
N ILE A 25 2.54 4.95 -14.53
CA ILE A 25 2.71 6.00 -13.51
C ILE A 25 4.12 6.57 -13.62
N ASP A 26 4.40 7.23 -14.74
CA ASP A 26 5.72 7.74 -15.11
C ASP A 26 5.93 9.22 -14.73
N GLY A 27 4.86 9.94 -14.39
CA GLY A 27 4.86 11.37 -14.13
C GLY A 27 4.77 12.25 -15.37
N ILE A 28 4.48 11.68 -16.54
CA ILE A 28 4.31 12.39 -17.80
C ILE A 28 2.81 12.52 -18.09
N VAL A 29 2.28 13.75 -17.99
CA VAL A 29 0.89 14.05 -18.36
C VAL A 29 0.78 14.14 -19.88
N GLY A 30 0.62 12.97 -20.52
CA GLY A 30 0.42 12.83 -21.95
C GLY A 30 -1.06 12.68 -22.35
N PRO A 31 -1.35 12.42 -23.64
CA PRO A 31 -2.71 12.29 -24.15
C PRO A 31 -3.56 11.25 -23.42
N ILE A 32 -2.95 10.14 -22.97
CA ILE A 32 -3.65 9.08 -22.21
C ILE A 32 -4.06 9.60 -20.83
N THR A 33 -3.16 10.29 -20.11
CA THR A 33 -3.47 10.89 -18.81
C THR A 33 -4.53 11.98 -18.94
N THR A 34 -4.43 12.87 -19.94
CA THR A 34 -5.46 13.90 -20.20
C THR A 34 -6.82 13.28 -20.53
N ALA A 35 -6.86 12.18 -21.29
CA ALA A 35 -8.11 11.46 -21.56
C ALA A 35 -8.71 10.86 -20.28
N ALA A 36 -7.88 10.30 -19.40
CA ALA A 36 -8.31 9.80 -18.10
C ALA A 36 -8.87 10.91 -17.20
N ILE A 37 -8.23 12.10 -17.18
CA ILE A 37 -8.75 13.26 -16.45
C ILE A 37 -10.14 13.66 -16.97
N LYS A 38 -10.31 13.77 -18.29
CA LYS A 38 -11.60 14.10 -18.90
C LYS A 38 -12.70 13.09 -18.59
N ALA A 39 -12.36 11.81 -18.57
CA ALA A 39 -13.28 10.75 -18.19
C ALA A 39 -13.67 10.86 -16.70
N PHE A 40 -12.69 11.13 -15.83
CA PHE A 40 -12.92 11.35 -14.40
C PHE A 40 -13.81 12.57 -14.14
N GLU A 41 -13.50 13.71 -14.77
CA GLU A 41 -14.29 14.95 -14.71
C GLU A 41 -15.75 14.69 -15.08
N LYS A 42 -15.97 14.03 -16.22
CA LYS A 42 -17.31 13.69 -16.71
C LYS A 42 -18.07 12.80 -15.72
N ALA A 43 -17.41 11.78 -15.16
CA ALA A 43 -18.03 10.85 -14.22
C ALA A 43 -18.41 11.53 -12.88
N HIS A 44 -17.67 12.57 -12.49
CA HIS A 44 -17.89 13.31 -11.23
C HIS A 44 -18.66 14.62 -11.42
N GLY A 45 -19.18 14.89 -12.62
CA GLY A 45 -19.96 16.11 -12.92
C GLY A 45 -19.14 17.40 -12.86
N LEU A 46 -17.83 17.32 -13.09
CA LEU A 46 -16.92 18.47 -13.13
C LEU A 46 -16.82 19.05 -14.55
N PRO A 47 -16.34 20.30 -14.71
CA PRO A 47 -16.00 20.83 -16.03
C PRO A 47 -15.00 19.91 -16.76
N VAL A 48 -15.28 19.58 -18.03
CA VAL A 48 -14.48 18.62 -18.81
C VAL A 48 -13.46 19.37 -19.68
N ASP A 49 -12.40 19.89 -19.06
CA ASP A 49 -11.30 20.57 -19.77
C ASP A 49 -10.01 19.74 -19.81
N GLY A 50 -9.93 18.66 -19.02
CA GLY A 50 -8.77 17.80 -18.92
C GLY A 50 -7.64 18.36 -18.08
N MET A 51 -7.92 19.37 -17.24
CA MET A 51 -6.96 19.98 -16.34
C MET A 51 -7.14 19.42 -14.92
N ALA A 52 -6.05 19.02 -14.29
CA ALA A 52 -6.06 18.58 -12.89
C ALA A 52 -6.09 19.79 -11.93
N ASP A 53 -7.18 20.55 -11.96
CA ASP A 53 -7.43 21.70 -11.10
C ASP A 53 -7.76 21.30 -9.64
N ASP A 54 -7.99 22.29 -8.77
CA ASP A 54 -8.29 22.05 -7.36
C ASP A 54 -9.55 21.20 -7.14
N ALA A 55 -10.55 21.31 -8.02
CA ALA A 55 -11.79 20.54 -7.93
C ALA A 55 -11.54 19.06 -8.28
N VAL A 56 -10.81 18.80 -9.37
CA VAL A 56 -10.38 17.45 -9.78
C VAL A 56 -9.49 16.84 -8.70
N VAL A 57 -8.50 17.58 -8.18
CA VAL A 57 -7.61 17.12 -7.11
C VAL A 57 -8.40 16.79 -5.84
N THR A 58 -9.37 17.62 -5.47
CA THR A 58 -10.23 17.38 -4.29
C THR A 58 -11.09 16.14 -4.46
N ALA A 59 -11.70 15.97 -5.64
CA ALA A 59 -12.48 14.78 -5.95
C ALA A 59 -11.61 13.52 -5.95
N LEU A 60 -10.41 13.59 -6.55
CA LEU A 60 -9.46 12.48 -6.58
C LEU A 60 -8.97 12.07 -5.18
N ARG A 61 -8.93 12.97 -4.20
CA ARG A 61 -8.62 12.65 -2.79
C ARG A 61 -9.75 11.91 -2.06
N SER A 62 -10.96 11.89 -2.59
CA SER A 62 -12.04 11.08 -2.02
C SER A 62 -11.80 9.59 -2.26
N SER A 63 -12.35 8.72 -1.41
CA SER A 63 -12.26 7.26 -1.57
C SER A 63 -12.94 6.81 -2.87
N SER A 64 -12.33 5.84 -3.56
CA SER A 64 -12.86 5.26 -4.81
C SER A 64 -14.07 4.34 -4.58
N SER A 65 -14.48 4.07 -3.34
CA SER A 65 -15.69 3.26 -3.09
C SER A 65 -17.00 3.96 -3.51
N VAL A 66 -16.94 5.19 -3.99
CA VAL A 66 -18.09 6.00 -4.42
C VAL A 66 -18.36 5.86 -5.92
N VAL A 67 -17.42 5.35 -6.73
CA VAL A 67 -17.69 5.10 -8.15
C VAL A 67 -18.52 3.82 -8.30
N ASP A 68 -19.68 3.92 -8.97
CA ASP A 68 -20.53 2.76 -9.18
C ASP A 68 -19.85 1.70 -10.05
N ALA A 69 -20.24 0.45 -9.82
CA ALA A 69 -19.62 -0.71 -10.47
C ALA A 69 -19.79 -0.72 -11.99
N GLU A 70 -20.75 0.04 -12.56
CA GLU A 70 -20.88 0.13 -14.01
C GLU A 70 -19.91 1.15 -14.61
N THR A 71 -19.70 2.27 -13.95
CA THR A 71 -18.68 3.26 -14.35
C THR A 71 -17.29 2.62 -14.30
N ALA A 72 -17.00 1.86 -13.25
CA ALA A 72 -15.74 1.10 -13.13
C ALA A 72 -15.53 0.03 -14.21
N LYS A 73 -16.60 -0.53 -14.80
CA LYS A 73 -16.51 -1.53 -15.90
C LYS A 73 -16.31 -0.92 -17.28
N THR A 74 -16.71 0.34 -17.49
CA THR A 74 -16.61 0.99 -18.82
C THR A 74 -15.19 1.41 -19.18
N VAL A 75 -14.27 1.46 -18.23
CA VAL A 75 -12.85 1.72 -18.48
C VAL A 75 -12.12 0.40 -18.53
N GLU A 76 -11.53 0.06 -19.68
CA GLU A 76 -10.68 -1.12 -19.81
C GLU A 76 -9.59 -1.10 -18.72
N HIS A 77 -9.61 -2.10 -17.84
CA HIS A 77 -8.51 -2.39 -16.95
C HIS A 77 -7.31 -2.78 -17.82
N ARG A 78 -6.43 -1.82 -18.08
CA ARG A 78 -5.14 -2.09 -18.71
C ARG A 78 -4.18 -2.47 -17.60
N ASP A 79 -3.91 -3.76 -17.49
CA ASP A 79 -2.77 -4.24 -16.71
C ASP A 79 -1.50 -3.51 -17.16
N PRO A 80 -0.59 -3.18 -16.23
CA PRO A 80 0.68 -2.55 -16.58
C PRO A 80 1.44 -3.46 -17.58
N PRO A 81 2.16 -2.87 -18.56
CA PRO A 81 2.90 -3.64 -19.55
C PRO A 81 3.88 -4.63 -18.92
N GLU A 82 4.09 -5.77 -19.59
CA GLU A 82 4.99 -6.86 -19.18
C GLU A 82 6.39 -6.37 -18.75
N GLU A 83 6.91 -5.32 -19.40
CA GLU A 83 8.21 -4.72 -19.11
C GLU A 83 8.27 -3.98 -17.76
N GLU A 84 7.15 -3.38 -17.34
CA GLU A 84 6.99 -2.73 -16.05
C GLU A 84 6.86 -3.78 -14.93
N ILE A 85 6.14 -4.87 -15.22
CA ILE A 85 6.10 -6.09 -14.37
C ILE A 85 7.50 -6.67 -14.20
N GLN A 86 8.32 -6.74 -15.27
CA GLN A 86 9.69 -7.24 -15.21
C GLN A 86 10.63 -6.35 -14.39
N LYS A 87 10.50 -5.02 -14.43
CA LYS A 87 11.25 -4.11 -13.55
C LYS A 87 10.88 -4.32 -12.08
N ILE A 88 9.59 -4.49 -11.76
CA ILE A 88 9.12 -4.84 -10.41
C ILE A 88 9.69 -6.20 -9.97
N ALA A 89 9.74 -7.18 -10.89
CA ALA A 89 10.35 -8.49 -10.65
C ALA A 89 11.88 -8.42 -10.45
N LEU A 90 12.60 -7.48 -11.06
CA LEU A 90 14.03 -7.26 -10.81
C LEU A 90 14.30 -6.73 -9.39
N VAL A 91 13.38 -5.96 -8.80
CA VAL A 91 13.43 -5.56 -7.37
C VAL A 91 13.09 -6.74 -6.44
N SER A 92 12.41 -7.78 -6.92
CA SER A 92 11.90 -8.90 -6.12
C SER A 92 12.96 -9.83 -5.50
N ASN A 93 14.25 -9.69 -5.86
CA ASN A 93 15.33 -10.44 -5.20
C ASN A 93 15.87 -9.78 -3.91
N THR A 94 15.27 -8.68 -3.46
CA THR A 94 15.71 -7.94 -2.27
C THR A 94 15.56 -8.76 -0.99
N TRP A 95 14.48 -9.54 -0.86
CA TRP A 95 14.15 -10.31 0.34
C TRP A 95 14.26 -11.83 0.14
N PRO A 96 14.62 -12.60 1.19
CA PRO A 96 14.71 -14.05 1.09
C PRO A 96 13.33 -14.69 0.89
N ARG A 97 13.29 -15.95 0.42
CA ARG A 97 12.10 -16.79 0.59
C ARG A 97 11.87 -17.07 2.08
N GLN A 98 10.63 -17.38 2.46
CA GLN A 98 10.25 -17.73 3.84
C GLN A 98 11.14 -18.83 4.43
N SER A 99 11.52 -19.82 3.63
CA SER A 99 12.46 -20.89 4.04
C SER A 99 13.88 -20.40 4.38
N GLY A 100 14.30 -19.26 3.83
CA GLY A 100 15.62 -18.65 4.05
C GLY A 100 15.67 -17.55 5.10
N VAL A 101 14.53 -17.22 5.74
CA VAL A 101 14.42 -16.09 6.69
C VAL A 101 15.44 -16.19 7.83
N SER A 102 15.57 -17.35 8.46
CA SER A 102 16.50 -17.54 9.58
C SER A 102 17.96 -17.37 9.17
N ALA A 103 18.33 -17.80 7.96
CA ALA A 103 19.70 -17.67 7.45
C ALA A 103 20.03 -16.20 7.10
N PHE A 104 19.05 -15.45 6.60
CA PHE A 104 19.25 -14.07 6.14
C PHE A 104 19.14 -13.02 7.25
N TYR A 105 18.20 -13.20 8.17
CA TYR A 105 17.89 -12.26 9.26
C TYR A 105 18.46 -12.71 10.62
N GLY A 106 18.82 -13.98 10.78
CA GLY A 106 19.31 -14.54 12.05
C GLY A 106 18.17 -15.03 12.96
N GLY A 107 18.40 -15.04 14.27
CA GLY A 107 17.44 -15.51 15.26
C GLY A 107 16.23 -14.60 15.43
N VAL A 108 15.09 -15.16 15.82
CA VAL A 108 13.87 -14.38 16.15
C VAL A 108 14.14 -13.42 17.31
N GLY A 109 13.53 -12.23 17.26
CA GLY A 109 13.70 -11.21 18.30
C GLY A 109 15.13 -10.65 18.43
N THR A 110 15.99 -10.91 17.43
CA THR A 110 17.35 -10.37 17.37
C THR A 110 17.52 -9.40 16.21
N ASN A 111 18.45 -8.45 16.35
CA ASN A 111 18.78 -7.43 15.33
C ASN A 111 17.68 -6.39 15.06
N GLN A 112 16.93 -5.97 16.09
CA GLN A 112 15.89 -4.95 15.95
C GLN A 112 16.47 -3.53 16.02
N THR A 113 15.74 -2.62 15.39
CA THR A 113 15.88 -1.18 15.52
C THR A 113 14.48 -0.56 15.52
N THR A 114 14.42 0.73 15.79
CA THR A 114 13.16 1.48 15.79
C THR A 114 13.26 2.62 14.78
N ILE A 115 12.18 2.84 14.03
CA ILE A 115 12.00 4.01 13.16
C ILE A 115 10.93 4.93 13.75
N GLU A 116 10.99 6.21 13.43
CA GLU A 116 9.88 7.14 13.67
C GLU A 116 8.88 7.05 12.52
N ILE A 117 7.60 7.00 12.87
CA ILE A 117 6.51 6.92 11.89
C ILE A 117 6.24 8.36 11.38
N PRO A 118 6.21 8.60 10.06
CA PRO A 118 6.14 9.94 9.48
C PRO A 118 4.72 10.56 9.48
N PHE A 119 3.75 9.90 10.09
CA PHE A 119 2.37 10.38 10.26
C PHE A 119 1.78 9.83 11.56
N ASP A 120 0.59 10.31 11.93
CA ASP A 120 -0.12 9.84 13.11
C ASP A 120 -0.67 8.43 12.86
N MET A 121 -0.29 7.48 13.71
CA MET A 121 -0.86 6.14 13.75
C MET A 121 -1.37 5.83 15.16
N TRP A 122 -2.40 5.01 15.27
CA TRP A 122 -2.99 4.55 16.53
C TRP A 122 -2.90 3.04 16.66
N ILE A 123 -2.68 2.58 17.87
CA ILE A 123 -2.59 1.14 18.16
C ILE A 123 -3.99 0.53 18.07
N ALA A 124 -4.15 -0.55 17.30
CA ALA A 124 -5.47 -1.15 17.04
C ALA A 124 -6.24 -1.55 18.31
N TRP A 125 -5.54 -2.10 19.31
CA TRP A 125 -6.14 -2.50 20.61
C TRP A 125 -6.23 -1.35 21.63
N SER A 126 -5.78 -0.15 21.29
CA SER A 126 -5.89 1.06 22.12
C SER A 126 -5.87 2.30 21.24
N LYS A 127 -7.02 2.63 20.63
CA LYS A 127 -7.16 3.72 19.66
C LYS A 127 -6.96 5.12 20.25
N SER A 128 -6.85 5.25 21.56
CA SER A 128 -6.41 6.49 22.22
C SER A 128 -4.87 6.62 22.29
N THR A 129 -4.15 5.52 22.05
CA THR A 129 -2.69 5.47 22.15
C THR A 129 -2.07 5.63 20.77
N ARG A 130 -1.32 6.72 20.60
CA ARG A 130 -0.59 7.01 19.37
C ARG A 130 0.69 6.18 19.29
N ALA A 131 0.85 5.44 18.20
CA ALA A 131 2.12 4.82 17.81
C ALA A 131 3.00 5.88 17.12
N ARG A 132 4.07 6.31 17.78
CA ARG A 132 5.06 7.25 17.21
C ARG A 132 6.25 6.54 16.57
N LYS A 133 6.44 5.28 16.93
CA LYS A 133 7.61 4.48 16.63
C LYS A 133 7.21 3.08 16.22
N MET A 134 7.96 2.49 15.30
CA MET A 134 7.78 1.12 14.83
C MET A 134 9.07 0.33 15.01
N THR A 135 9.00 -0.82 15.67
CA THR A 135 10.16 -1.70 15.88
C THR A 135 10.22 -2.74 14.78
N LEU A 136 11.36 -2.83 14.10
CA LEU A 136 11.59 -3.67 12.92
C LEU A 136 13.00 -4.26 12.96
N HIS A 137 13.28 -5.24 12.11
CA HIS A 137 14.65 -5.69 11.87
C HIS A 137 15.50 -4.56 11.26
N LYS A 138 16.75 -4.40 11.70
CA LYS A 138 17.75 -3.47 11.16
C LYS A 138 17.88 -3.46 9.62
N LYS A 139 17.73 -4.62 8.96
CA LYS A 139 17.85 -4.76 7.50
C LYS A 139 16.66 -4.17 6.75
N VAL A 140 15.47 -4.20 7.35
CA VAL A 140 14.22 -3.80 6.69
C VAL A 140 13.76 -2.40 7.10
N ALA A 141 14.20 -1.92 8.25
CA ALA A 141 13.82 -0.61 8.81
C ALA A 141 14.02 0.57 7.84
N PRO A 142 15.15 0.72 7.12
CA PRO A 142 15.30 1.79 6.15
C PRO A 142 14.31 1.71 4.98
N SER A 143 13.98 0.50 4.55
CA SER A 143 13.02 0.25 3.47
C SER A 143 11.59 0.58 3.92
N ALA A 144 11.17 0.06 5.08
CA ALA A 144 9.87 0.39 5.65
C ALA A 144 9.69 1.91 5.88
N LEU A 145 10.73 2.61 6.34
CA LEU A 145 10.67 4.07 6.51
C LEU A 145 10.41 4.79 5.18
N ARG A 146 11.06 4.37 4.08
CA ARG A 146 10.82 4.95 2.75
C ARG A 146 9.38 4.70 2.28
N VAL A 147 8.84 3.50 2.52
CA VAL A 147 7.43 3.21 2.22
C VAL A 147 6.51 4.13 3.01
N LEU A 148 6.68 4.22 4.33
CA LEU A 148 5.82 5.06 5.18
C LEU A 148 5.92 6.54 4.80
N GLN A 149 7.10 7.02 4.42
CA GLN A 149 7.29 8.38 3.90
C GLN A 149 6.55 8.58 2.56
N ARG A 150 6.58 7.59 1.66
CA ARG A 150 5.84 7.62 0.40
C ARG A 150 4.33 7.65 0.67
N VAL A 151 3.83 6.81 1.58
CA VAL A 151 2.41 6.77 1.99
C VAL A 151 1.95 8.13 2.53
N ALA A 152 2.77 8.78 3.38
CA ALA A 152 2.49 10.12 3.91
C ALA A 152 2.39 11.21 2.84
N GLN A 153 2.99 11.00 1.67
CA GLN A 153 2.92 11.92 0.54
C GLN A 153 1.74 11.62 -0.40
N ILE A 154 1.23 10.38 -0.41
CA ILE A 154 0.10 9.97 -1.23
C ILE A 154 -1.23 10.40 -0.60
N TYR A 155 -1.35 10.16 0.72
CA TYR A 155 -2.60 10.26 1.44
C TYR A 155 -2.55 11.38 2.48
N SER A 156 -3.63 12.14 2.57
CA SER A 156 -3.89 13.01 3.71
C SER A 156 -4.17 12.19 4.99
N ALA A 157 -4.09 12.84 6.16
CA ALA A 157 -4.44 12.20 7.44
C ALA A 157 -5.88 11.66 7.45
N LYS A 158 -6.82 12.38 6.82
CA LYS A 158 -8.22 11.94 6.69
C LYS A 158 -8.33 10.66 5.86
N GLU A 159 -7.65 10.60 4.72
CA GLU A 159 -7.66 9.41 3.86
C GLU A 159 -7.03 8.22 4.57
N MET A 160 -5.89 8.42 5.25
CA MET A 160 -5.24 7.35 6.02
C MET A 160 -6.18 6.76 7.08
N HIS A 161 -6.96 7.62 7.75
CA HIS A 161 -7.98 7.20 8.71
C HIS A 161 -9.13 6.41 8.07
N GLU A 162 -9.71 6.92 6.98
CA GLU A 162 -10.80 6.27 6.25
C GLU A 162 -10.37 4.90 5.68
N LEU A 163 -9.12 4.80 5.22
CA LEU A 163 -8.49 3.58 4.71
C LEU A 163 -8.09 2.61 5.83
N GLY A 164 -7.86 3.09 7.05
CA GLY A 164 -7.29 2.30 8.16
C GLY A 164 -5.77 2.13 8.08
N ILE A 165 -5.08 2.87 7.19
CA ILE A 165 -3.62 2.89 7.09
C ILE A 165 -3.00 3.39 8.40
N ASP A 166 -3.71 4.24 9.13
CA ASP A 166 -3.29 4.76 10.43
C ASP A 166 -3.54 3.79 11.61
N LEU A 167 -4.23 2.66 11.40
CA LEU A 167 -4.56 1.70 12.45
C LEU A 167 -3.51 0.59 12.53
N PHE A 168 -2.56 0.74 13.45
CA PHE A 168 -1.39 -0.13 13.58
C PHE A 168 -1.72 -1.46 14.30
N GLY A 169 -1.57 -2.58 13.58
CA GLY A 169 -1.75 -3.94 14.10
C GLY A 169 -0.50 -4.56 14.72
N GLY A 170 0.67 -3.93 14.54
CA GLY A 170 1.95 -4.37 15.11
C GLY A 170 3.00 -4.72 14.05
N SER A 171 4.26 -4.80 14.48
CA SER A 171 5.41 -5.09 13.60
C SER A 171 6.44 -6.07 14.17
N LEU A 172 6.37 -6.36 15.48
CA LEU A 172 7.22 -7.33 16.15
C LEU A 172 6.40 -8.07 17.21
N ASN A 173 6.36 -9.40 17.09
CA ASN A 173 5.79 -10.28 18.10
C ASN A 173 6.44 -11.66 17.96
N VAL A 174 7.33 -12.01 18.90
CA VAL A 174 8.07 -13.28 18.87
C VAL A 174 7.14 -14.40 19.31
N ARG A 175 6.60 -15.14 18.34
CA ARG A 175 5.66 -16.23 18.60
C ARG A 175 5.67 -17.29 17.51
N ARG A 176 5.30 -18.51 17.90
CA ARG A 176 4.96 -19.56 16.94
C ARG A 176 3.60 -19.30 16.32
N MET A 177 3.41 -19.78 15.10
CA MET A 177 2.12 -19.77 14.42
C MET A 177 1.16 -20.74 15.12
N ARG A 178 -0.13 -20.39 15.18
CA ARG A 178 -1.15 -21.24 15.79
C ARG A 178 -1.23 -22.56 15.03
N GLY A 179 -1.15 -23.69 15.74
CA GLY A 179 -1.24 -25.03 15.15
C GLY A 179 0.01 -25.50 14.42
N GLY A 180 1.16 -24.80 14.55
CA GLY A 180 2.41 -25.19 13.90
C GLY A 180 3.65 -24.94 14.77
N THR A 181 4.80 -25.39 14.27
CA THR A 181 6.11 -25.21 14.93
C THR A 181 6.90 -24.02 14.38
N SER A 182 6.52 -23.51 13.21
CA SER A 182 7.14 -22.35 12.57
C SER A 182 6.87 -21.05 13.32
N TYR A 183 7.87 -20.18 13.34
CA TYR A 183 7.72 -18.81 13.83
C TYR A 183 6.96 -17.94 12.82
N SER A 184 6.14 -17.02 13.33
CA SER A 184 5.52 -15.98 12.51
C SER A 184 6.60 -15.05 11.93
N MET A 185 6.37 -14.48 10.75
CA MET A 185 7.27 -13.45 10.17
C MET A 185 7.43 -12.22 11.09
N HIS A 186 6.40 -11.91 11.88
CA HIS A 186 6.49 -10.90 12.96
C HIS A 186 7.58 -11.20 13.98
N SER A 187 8.03 -12.44 14.12
CA SER A 187 9.05 -12.82 15.11
C SER A 187 10.44 -12.27 14.77
N TRP A 188 10.70 -11.90 13.51
CA TRP A 188 11.96 -11.26 13.11
C TRP A 188 11.84 -9.73 13.05
N GLY A 189 10.65 -9.16 13.20
CA GLY A 189 10.41 -7.74 12.92
C GLY A 189 10.45 -7.40 11.43
N ILE A 190 10.03 -8.34 10.57
CA ILE A 190 10.03 -8.21 9.10
C ILE A 190 8.63 -8.23 8.51
N ALA A 191 7.60 -8.11 9.35
CA ALA A 191 6.21 -8.04 8.94
C ALA A 191 5.49 -6.92 9.68
N ILE A 192 4.45 -6.38 9.06
CA ILE A 192 3.65 -5.29 9.61
C ILE A 192 2.18 -5.57 9.29
N ASP A 193 1.32 -5.37 10.29
CA ASP A 193 -0.13 -5.48 10.12
C ASP A 193 -0.80 -4.10 10.19
N PHE A 194 -1.74 -3.83 9.29
CA PHE A 194 -2.54 -2.61 9.20
C PHE A 194 -4.04 -2.93 9.24
N ASP A 195 -4.80 -2.18 10.03
CA ASP A 195 -6.26 -2.32 10.17
C ASP A 195 -6.73 -3.79 10.38
N PRO A 196 -6.29 -4.45 11.46
CA PRO A 196 -6.66 -5.84 11.73
C PRO A 196 -8.16 -6.04 11.95
N GLU A 197 -8.90 -4.97 12.26
CA GLU A 197 -10.34 -5.02 12.53
C GLU A 197 -11.15 -5.26 11.25
N ARG A 198 -10.78 -4.60 10.15
CA ARG A 198 -11.48 -4.66 8.86
C ARG A 198 -10.76 -5.50 7.80
N ASN A 199 -9.73 -6.26 8.20
CA ASN A 199 -8.92 -7.11 7.30
C ASN A 199 -8.55 -8.45 7.97
N GLN A 200 -9.52 -9.09 8.62
CA GLN A 200 -9.29 -10.34 9.35
C GLN A 200 -8.67 -11.43 8.47
N LEU A 201 -7.89 -12.33 9.08
CA LEU A 201 -7.08 -13.35 8.41
C LEU A 201 -7.80 -14.12 7.27
N SER A 202 -9.07 -14.49 7.47
CA SER A 202 -9.87 -15.27 6.51
C SER A 202 -10.74 -14.42 5.58
N TRP A 203 -10.66 -13.10 5.66
CA TRP A 203 -11.41 -12.21 4.78
C TRP A 203 -10.65 -12.03 3.46
N HIS A 204 -11.40 -12.17 2.37
CA HIS A 204 -10.91 -12.07 1.00
C HIS A 204 -11.43 -10.77 0.39
N SER A 205 -10.89 -10.36 -0.76
CA SER A 205 -11.48 -9.30 -1.57
C SER A 205 -12.90 -9.68 -2.03
N PRO A 206 -13.87 -8.74 -2.07
CA PRO A 206 -13.73 -7.31 -1.72
C PRO A 206 -14.07 -7.01 -0.25
N LYS A 207 -14.28 -8.04 0.58
CA LYS A 207 -14.71 -7.84 1.98
C LYS A 207 -13.65 -7.14 2.83
N SER A 208 -12.37 -7.42 2.58
CA SER A 208 -11.25 -6.78 3.29
C SER A 208 -11.09 -5.32 2.89
N ARG A 209 -11.06 -4.40 3.87
CA ARG A 209 -11.01 -2.95 3.60
C ARG A 209 -9.85 -2.54 2.70
N LEU A 210 -8.67 -3.10 2.93
CA LEU A 210 -7.46 -2.80 2.16
C LEU A 210 -7.42 -3.52 0.81
N SER A 211 -8.44 -4.31 0.45
CA SER A 211 -8.55 -4.91 -0.89
C SER A 211 -9.17 -3.98 -1.94
N ASN A 212 -9.74 -2.86 -1.51
CA ASN A 212 -10.37 -1.89 -2.40
C ASN A 212 -9.33 -1.08 -3.19
N SER A 213 -9.72 -0.57 -4.35
CA SER A 213 -8.79 0.10 -5.28
C SER A 213 -8.16 1.40 -4.71
N ASP A 214 -8.78 2.02 -3.71
CA ASP A 214 -8.24 3.18 -2.99
C ASP A 214 -7.01 2.86 -2.12
N ALA A 215 -6.83 1.59 -1.76
CA ALA A 215 -5.62 1.09 -1.10
C ALA A 215 -4.53 0.63 -2.09
N LEU A 216 -4.77 0.64 -3.40
CA LEU A 216 -3.76 0.20 -4.38
C LEU A 216 -2.44 1.00 -4.28
N PRO A 217 -2.44 2.35 -4.18
CA PRO A 217 -1.21 3.13 -4.03
C PRO A 217 -0.42 2.77 -2.75
N PHE A 218 -1.12 2.41 -1.68
CA PHE A 218 -0.51 1.92 -0.45
C PHE A 218 0.23 0.60 -0.70
N TRP A 219 -0.37 -0.37 -1.38
CA TRP A 219 0.28 -1.64 -1.71
C TRP A 219 1.44 -1.49 -2.69
N GLN A 220 1.28 -0.67 -3.73
CA GLN A 220 2.34 -0.38 -4.70
C GLN A 220 3.58 0.23 -4.02
N ALA A 221 3.40 1.05 -2.97
CA ALA A 221 4.52 1.59 -2.21
C ALA A 221 5.33 0.49 -1.51
N TRP A 222 4.69 -0.55 -0.96
CA TRP A 222 5.35 -1.71 -0.38
C TRP A 222 6.02 -2.60 -1.45
N GLU A 223 5.32 -2.87 -2.54
CA GLU A 223 5.79 -3.70 -3.66
C GLU A 223 7.02 -3.10 -4.33
N ALA A 224 7.09 -1.77 -4.47
CA ALA A 224 8.25 -1.04 -5.00
C ALA A 224 9.52 -1.21 -4.15
N GLU A 225 9.36 -1.59 -2.88
CA GLU A 225 10.45 -1.88 -1.94
C GLU A 225 10.63 -3.40 -1.75
N GLY A 226 10.01 -4.21 -2.62
CA GLY A 226 10.10 -5.67 -2.67
C GLY A 226 9.27 -6.39 -1.62
N TRP A 227 8.51 -5.68 -0.78
CA TRP A 227 7.68 -6.30 0.25
C TRP A 227 6.48 -7.02 -0.37
N LEU A 228 6.06 -8.11 0.27
CA LEU A 228 4.97 -8.95 -0.18
C LEU A 228 3.75 -8.79 0.72
N SER A 229 2.61 -8.44 0.14
CA SER A 229 1.30 -8.57 0.79
C SER A 229 0.70 -9.95 0.50
N LEU A 230 0.25 -10.65 1.55
CA LEU A 230 -0.46 -11.94 1.38
C LEU A 230 -1.84 -11.73 0.76
N GLY A 231 -2.49 -10.60 1.07
CA GLY A 231 -3.76 -10.21 0.45
C GLY A 231 -3.63 -10.07 -1.06
N ARG A 232 -2.60 -9.34 -1.52
CA ARG A 232 -2.31 -9.17 -2.95
C ARG A 232 -1.92 -10.47 -3.64
N ALA A 233 -1.09 -11.30 -2.99
CA ALA A 233 -0.51 -12.49 -3.62
C ALA A 233 -1.42 -13.73 -3.57
N ARG A 234 -2.29 -13.83 -2.56
CA ARG A 234 -3.05 -15.06 -2.25
C ARG A 234 -4.50 -14.78 -1.81
N ASN A 235 -4.93 -13.52 -1.76
CA ASN A 235 -6.28 -13.09 -1.39
C ASN A 235 -6.70 -13.43 0.05
N TYR A 236 -5.77 -13.52 0.99
CA TYR A 236 -6.07 -13.67 2.42
C TYR A 236 -5.08 -12.83 3.25
N ASP A 237 -5.40 -12.56 4.51
CA ASP A 237 -4.55 -11.75 5.40
C ASP A 237 -4.21 -10.36 4.83
N TRP A 238 -5.24 -9.63 4.39
CA TRP A 238 -5.09 -8.32 3.74
C TRP A 238 -4.50 -7.23 4.65
N MET A 239 -4.42 -7.44 5.97
CA MET A 239 -3.69 -6.54 6.87
C MET A 239 -2.16 -6.66 6.72
N HIS A 240 -1.68 -7.79 6.20
CA HIS A 240 -0.30 -8.23 6.37
C HIS A 240 0.60 -7.88 5.20
N VAL A 241 1.78 -7.34 5.51
CA VAL A 241 2.90 -7.18 4.58
C VAL A 241 4.20 -7.69 5.20
N GLN A 242 5.03 -8.38 4.40
CA GLN A 242 6.28 -9.00 4.87
C GLN A 242 7.47 -8.78 3.92
N ALA A 243 8.65 -8.58 4.48
CA ALA A 243 9.93 -8.58 3.77
C ALA A 243 10.48 -10.01 3.63
N ALA A 244 9.65 -10.89 3.07
CA ALA A 244 9.99 -12.26 2.69
C ALA A 244 9.05 -12.74 1.56
N ARG A 245 9.55 -13.60 0.67
CA ARG A 245 8.77 -14.18 -0.42
C ARG A 245 8.21 -15.56 -0.05
N LEU A 246 7.14 -15.99 -0.71
CA LEU A 246 6.59 -17.35 -0.57
C LEU A 246 7.57 -18.41 -1.11
#